data_AF-A0A1J3CHQ3-F1
#
_entry.id   AF-A0A1J3CHQ3-F1
#
_cell.length_a   1.000
_cell.length_b   1.000
_cell.length_c   1.000
_cell.angle_alpha   90.00
_cell.angle_beta   90.00
_cell.angle_gamma   90.00
#
_symmetry.space_group_name_H-M   'P 1'
#
loop_
_entity.id
_entity.type
_entity.pdbx_description
1 polymer ?
#
loop_
_entity_poly.entity_id
_entity_poly.type
_entity_poly.pdbx_seq_one_letter_code
_entity_poly.pdbx_strand_id
1 'polypeptide(L)'
;ITADKGRLSEDEIQRMVREAAEFADEDKETKEKIDAKNALEGYAYNMKNTIEDEEKLGGKISSEDKEKISEGIKETLDWLEEHSEADKE
;
A
#
# COMPACT_ATOMS: atom_id res chain seq x y z
N ILE A 1 10.64 8.32 -42.05
CA ILE A 1 10.37 7.89 -40.66
C ILE A 1 9.48 8.98 -40.05
N THR A 2 8.18 8.75 -39.96
CA THR A 2 7.19 9.75 -39.54
C THR A 2 7.15 9.79 -38.01
N ALA A 3 7.81 10.78 -37.41
CA ALA A 3 8.08 10.88 -35.98
C ALA A 3 6.91 11.43 -35.13
N ASP A 4 5.71 11.59 -35.70
CA ASP A 4 4.62 12.37 -35.09
C ASP A 4 3.55 11.55 -34.36
N LYS A 5 3.49 10.23 -34.52
CA LYS A 5 2.48 9.42 -33.83
C LYS A 5 2.93 9.10 -32.41
N GLY A 6 2.54 9.95 -31.46
CA GLY A 6 2.71 9.74 -30.02
C GLY A 6 3.67 10.70 -29.31
N ARG A 7 4.25 11.68 -30.01
CA ARG A 7 5.00 12.77 -29.37
C ARG A 7 4.04 13.84 -28.93
N LEU A 8 4.17 14.25 -27.68
CA LEU A 8 3.53 15.46 -27.15
C LEU A 8 4.14 16.68 -27.83
N SER A 9 3.30 17.66 -28.16
CA SER A 9 3.73 18.99 -28.55
C SER A 9 4.37 19.72 -27.38
N GLU A 10 5.18 20.75 -27.67
CA GLU A 10 5.81 21.57 -26.63
C GLU A 10 4.76 22.20 -25.70
N ASP A 11 3.63 22.67 -26.24
CA ASP A 11 2.55 23.24 -25.45
C ASP A 11 1.89 22.19 -24.52
N GLU A 12 1.74 20.94 -24.97
CA GLU A 12 1.25 19.84 -24.13
C GLU A 12 2.25 19.49 -23.03
N ILE A 13 3.56 19.48 -23.32
CA ILE A 13 4.60 19.27 -22.32
C ILE A 13 4.55 20.37 -21.26
N GLN A 14 4.48 21.65 -21.68
CA GLN A 14 4.40 22.78 -20.75
C GLN A 14 3.14 22.75 -19.90
N ARG A 15 2.00 22.32 -20.47
CA ARG A 15 0.77 22.12 -19.70
C ARG A 15 0.95 21.02 -18.65
N MET A 16 1.47 19.86 -19.04
CA MET A 16 1.70 18.75 -18.11
C MET A 16 2.68 19.11 -16.98
N VAL A 17 3.72 19.90 -17.26
CA VAL A 17 4.65 20.37 -16.22
C VAL A 17 3.97 21.30 -15.22
N ARG A 18 3.08 22.19 -15.68
CA ARG A 18 2.31 23.08 -14.78
C ARG A 18 1.32 22.30 -13.93
N GLU A 19 0.57 21.39 -14.55
CA GLU A 19 -0.37 20.51 -13.85
C GLU A 19 0.36 19.66 -12.79
N ALA A 20 1.48 19.03 -13.14
CA ALA A 20 2.28 18.26 -12.20
C ALA A 20 2.81 19.10 -11.02
N ALA A 21 3.12 20.38 -11.23
CA ALA A 21 3.55 21.27 -10.14
C ALA A 21 2.38 21.72 -9.25
N GLU A 22 1.18 21.89 -9.82
CA GLU A 22 -0.04 22.26 -9.09
C GLU A 22 -0.52 21.13 -8.18
N PHE A 23 -0.47 19.89 -8.66
CA PHE A 23 -0.92 18.71 -7.92
C PHE A 23 0.19 18.00 -7.13
N ALA A 24 1.42 18.52 -7.15
CA ALA A 24 2.57 17.84 -6.55
C ALA A 24 2.38 17.47 -5.07
N ASP A 25 1.78 18.36 -4.28
CA ASP A 25 1.58 18.15 -2.85
C ASP A 25 0.44 17.14 -2.59
N GLU A 26 -0.67 17.22 -3.33
CA GLU A 26 -1.80 16.28 -3.24
C GLU A 26 -1.40 14.86 -3.71
N ASP A 27 -0.63 14.76 -4.80
CA ASP A 27 -0.08 13.50 -5.30
C ASP A 27 0.89 12.89 -4.30
N LYS A 28 1.66 13.73 -3.59
CA LYS A 28 2.58 13.28 -2.55
C LYS A 28 1.83 12.72 -1.34
N GLU A 29 0.81 13.43 -0.84
CA GLU A 29 -0.02 12.95 0.27
C GLU A 29 -0.72 11.64 -0.08
N THR A 30 -1.31 11.57 -1.27
CA THR A 30 -1.95 10.36 -1.79
C THR A 30 -0.96 9.20 -1.87
N LYS A 31 0.25 9.46 -2.39
CA LYS A 31 1.31 8.44 -2.45
C LYS A 31 1.72 7.96 -1.06
N GLU A 32 1.94 8.87 -0.11
CA GLU A 32 2.35 8.50 1.25
C GLU A 32 1.30 7.65 1.96
N LYS A 33 0.02 7.94 1.74
CA LYS A 33 -1.10 7.13 2.23
C LYS A 33 -1.12 5.72 1.62
N ILE A 34 -0.96 5.62 0.30
CA ILE A 34 -0.88 4.31 -0.39
C ILE A 34 0.32 3.51 0.11
N ASP A 35 1.49 4.14 0.24
CA ASP A 35 2.70 3.48 0.73
C ASP A 35 2.53 2.99 2.17
N ALA A 36 1.89 3.77 3.05
CA ALA A 36 1.59 3.37 4.42
C ALA A 36 0.60 2.18 4.48
N LYS A 37 -0.47 2.22 3.67
CA LYS A 37 -1.42 1.10 3.54
C LYS A 37 -0.71 -0.18 3.11
N ASN A 38 0.07 -0.11 2.02
CA ASN A 38 0.79 -1.25 1.47
C ASN A 38 1.80 -1.82 2.48
N ALA A 39 2.45 -0.95 3.26
CA ALA A 39 3.38 -1.38 4.30
C ALA A 39 2.67 -2.17 5.43
N LEU A 40 1.53 -1.68 5.91
CA LEU A 40 0.76 -2.36 6.94
C LEU A 40 0.14 -3.67 6.44
N GLU A 41 -0.45 -3.66 5.25
CA GLU A 41 -1.01 -4.84 4.59
C GLU A 41 0.08 -5.91 4.37
N GLY A 42 1.22 -5.51 3.82
CA GLY A 42 2.37 -6.40 3.63
C GLY A 42 2.89 -6.99 4.95
N TYR A 43 2.92 -6.20 6.02
CA TYR A 43 3.30 -6.69 7.35
C TYR A 43 2.29 -7.70 7.90
N ALA A 44 0.99 -7.42 7.78
CA ALA A 44 -0.08 -8.31 8.24
C ALA A 44 0.00 -9.68 7.54
N TYR A 45 0.18 -9.71 6.22
CA TYR A 45 0.39 -10.95 5.47
C TYR A 45 1.70 -11.66 5.83
N ASN A 46 2.78 -10.91 6.04
CA ASN A 46 4.05 -11.50 6.48
C ASN A 46 3.92 -12.17 7.86
N MET A 47 3.23 -11.52 8.79
CA MET A 47 2.97 -12.07 10.12
C MET A 47 2.12 -13.33 10.03
N LYS A 48 1.06 -13.31 9.21
CA LYS A 48 0.22 -14.49 8.97
C LYS A 48 1.04 -15.69 8.53
N ASN A 49 1.87 -15.51 7.51
CA ASN A 49 2.75 -16.57 7.02
C ASN A 49 3.75 -17.04 8.09
N THR A 50 4.23 -16.12 8.94
CA THR A 50 5.20 -16.42 10.00
C THR A 50 4.61 -17.26 11.13
N ILE A 51 3.35 -16.99 11.51
CA ILE A 51 2.66 -17.77 12.56
C ILE A 51 2.09 -19.09 12.02
N GLU A 52 1.81 -19.19 10.72
CA GLU A 52 1.39 -20.43 10.06
C GLU A 52 2.56 -21.41 9.83
N ASP A 53 3.79 -20.89 9.76
CA ASP A 53 5.01 -21.69 9.57
C ASP A 53 5.46 -22.37 10.87
N GLU A 54 5.22 -23.69 10.94
CA GLU A 54 5.57 -24.55 12.06
C GLU A 54 7.10 -24.68 12.28
N GLU A 55 7.93 -24.45 11.26
CA GLU A 55 9.40 -24.45 11.41
C GLU A 55 9.92 -23.14 12.03
N LYS A 56 9.09 -22.08 12.05
CA LYS A 56 9.45 -20.75 12.55
C LYS A 56 8.75 -20.41 13.86
N LEU A 57 7.89 -19.39 13.85
CA LEU A 57 7.22 -18.88 15.04
C LEU A 57 5.99 -19.73 15.35
N GLY A 58 5.32 -20.29 14.33
CA GLY A 58 4.14 -21.12 14.48
C GLY A 58 4.34 -22.32 15.41
N GLY A 59 5.49 -22.99 15.31
CA GLY A 59 5.83 -24.12 16.20
C GLY A 59 6.39 -23.72 17.57
N LYS A 60 6.51 -22.41 17.86
CA LYS A 60 7.12 -21.88 19.10
C LYS A 60 6.11 -21.13 19.99
N ILE A 61 4.92 -20.84 19.49
CA ILE A 61 3.87 -20.13 20.22
C ILE A 61 2.72 -21.07 20.56
N SER A 62 1.93 -20.69 21.57
CA SER A 62 0.74 -21.47 21.92
C SER A 62 -0.35 -21.33 20.85
N SER A 63 -1.25 -22.32 20.79
CA SER A 63 -2.43 -22.22 19.90
C SER A 63 -3.30 -21.01 20.25
N GLU A 64 -3.39 -20.64 21.53
CA GLU A 64 -4.11 -19.45 22.00
C GLU A 64 -3.47 -18.15 21.47
N ASP A 65 -2.15 -18.03 21.53
CA ASP A 65 -1.45 -16.86 20.99
C ASP A 65 -1.57 -16.80 19.46
N LYS A 66 -1.49 -17.96 18.79
CA LYS A 66 -1.67 -18.06 17.34
C LYS A 66 -3.05 -17.59 16.91
N GLU A 67 -4.09 -17.95 17.66
CA GLU A 67 -5.47 -17.51 17.42
C GLU A 67 -5.60 -15.99 17.63
N LYS A 68 -5.13 -15.44 18.76
CA LYS A 68 -5.17 -13.99 19.02
C LYS A 68 -4.44 -13.17 17.95
N ILE A 69 -3.27 -13.63 17.50
CA ILE A 69 -2.53 -12.95 16.44
C ILE A 69 -3.30 -13.05 15.11
N SER A 70 -3.90 -14.20 14.79
CA SER A 70 -4.68 -14.39 13.57
C SER A 70 -5.93 -13.51 13.54
N GLU A 71 -6.62 -13.35 14.67
CA GLU A 71 -7.75 -12.44 14.83
C GLU A 71 -7.32 -10.99 14.60
N GLY A 72 -6.23 -10.53 15.23
CA GLY A 72 -5.73 -9.18 15.05
C GLY A 72 -5.27 -8.89 13.61
N ILE A 73 -4.66 -9.85 12.92
CA ILE A 73 -4.33 -9.75 11.50
C ILE A 73 -5.61 -9.58 10.67
N LYS A 74 -6.61 -10.42 10.92
CA LYS A 74 -7.87 -10.37 10.19
C LYS A 74 -8.56 -9.03 10.38
N GLU A 75 -8.69 -8.55 11.61
CA GLU A 75 -9.28 -7.25 11.92
C GLU A 75 -8.53 -6.11 11.20
N THR A 76 -7.20 -6.18 11.17
CA THR A 76 -6.38 -5.18 10.47
C THR A 76 -6.64 -5.18 8.96
N LEU A 77 -6.69 -6.36 8.33
CA LEU A 77 -6.95 -6.47 6.90
C LEU A 77 -8.38 -6.05 6.54
N ASP A 78 -9.37 -6.50 7.30
CA ASP A 78 -10.77 -6.11 7.13
C ASP A 78 -10.91 -4.58 7.24
N TRP A 79 -10.24 -3.95 8.23
CA TRP A 79 -10.24 -2.49 8.39
C TRP A 79 -9.60 -1.78 7.18
N LEU A 80 -8.48 -2.28 6.65
CA LEU A 80 -7.81 -1.69 5.47
C LEU A 80 -8.61 -1.82 4.18
N GLU A 81 -9.44 -2.86 4.06
CA GLU A 81 -10.37 -3.03 2.95
C GLU A 81 -11.54 -2.03 3.06
N GLU A 82 -12.13 -1.89 4.25
CA GLU A 82 -13.24 -0.96 4.51
C GLU A 82 -12.81 0.51 4.46
N HIS A 83 -11.55 0.80 4.81
CA HIS A 83 -11.00 2.15 4.90
C HIS A 83 -9.89 2.36 3.87
N SER A 84 -10.16 2.04 2.59
CA SER A 84 -9.20 2.24 1.51
C SER A 84 -8.72 3.69 1.39
N GLU A 85 -9.54 4.62 1.87
CA GLU A 85 -9.27 6.05 1.91
C GLU A 85 -8.84 6.59 3.29
N ALA A 86 -8.47 5.72 4.25
CA ALA A 86 -7.95 6.17 5.53
C ALA A 86 -6.67 6.99 5.37
N ASP A 87 -6.55 8.03 6.18
CA ASP A 87 -5.32 8.80 6.29
C ASP A 87 -4.22 7.99 6.99
N LYS A 88 -2.98 8.45 6.82
CA LYS A 88 -1.79 7.84 7.43
C LYS A 88 -1.71 8.08 8.95
N GLU A 89 -2.45 9.08 9.47
CA GLU A 89 -2.44 9.52 10.87
C GLU A 89 -3.67 9.04 11.66
#